data_AF-A0A2E7NHD6-F1
#
_entry.id   AF-A0A2E7NHD6-F1
#
_cell.length_a   1.000
_cell.length_b   1.000
_cell.length_c   1.000
_cell.angle_alpha   90.00
_cell.angle_beta   90.00
_cell.angle_gamma   90.00
#
_symmetry.space_group_name_H-M   'P 1'
#
loop_
_entity.id
_entity.type
_entity.pdbx_description
1 polymer ?
#
loop_
_entity_poly.entity_id
_entity_poly.type
_entity_poly.pdbx_seq_one_letter_code
_entity_poly.pdbx_strand_id
1 'polypeptide(L)' 'NIVVGNDLPLVAGHAFSIEPGIYVPGTWGARLEDIVVATDAGPDPLNRIDHGLVVVG' A
#
# COMPACT_ATOMS: atom_id res chain seq x y z
N ASN A 1 -0.94 10.79 2.19
CA ASN A 1 -1.09 9.65 3.14
C ASN A 1 -2.57 9.36 3.35
N ILE A 2 -2.92 8.08 3.34
CA ILE A 2 -4.27 7.59 3.68
C ILE A 2 -4.30 7.32 5.18
N VAL A 3 -5.18 8.01 5.91
CA VAL A 3 -5.22 7.96 7.37
C VAL A 3 -6.64 8.23 7.88
N VAL A 4 -6.96 7.68 9.05
CA VAL A 4 -8.25 7.90 9.72
C VAL A 4 -8.51 9.39 9.94
N GLY A 5 -9.74 9.83 9.65
CA GLY A 5 -10.17 11.22 9.83
C GLY A 5 -9.72 12.19 8.73
N ASN A 6 -9.02 11.72 7.69
CA ASN A 6 -8.76 12.52 6.50
C ASN A 6 -9.92 12.39 5.51
N ASP A 7 -10.72 13.45 5.41
CA ASP A 7 -11.90 13.52 4.54
C ASP A 7 -11.60 14.12 3.15
N LEU A 8 -10.32 14.33 2.80
CA LEU A 8 -9.95 14.79 1.46
C LEU A 8 -10.38 13.75 0.41
N PRO A 9 -11.23 14.09 -0.57
CA PRO A 9 -11.61 13.16 -1.62
C PRO A 9 -10.40 12.74 -2.47
N LEU A 10 -10.34 11.46 -2.81
CA LEU A 10 -9.39 10.97 -3.82
C LEU A 10 -9.89 11.39 -5.21
N VAL A 11 -9.00 12.01 -5.99
CA VAL A 11 -9.27 12.38 -7.39
C VAL A 11 -8.16 11.83 -8.29
N ALA A 12 -8.46 11.73 -9.59
CA ALA A 12 -7.52 11.21 -10.57
C ALA A 12 -6.19 11.99 -10.55
N GLY A 13 -5.08 11.25 -10.64
CA GLY A 13 -3.71 11.79 -10.59
C GLY A 13 -3.10 11.85 -9.19
N HIS A 14 -3.86 11.63 -8.12
CA HIS A 14 -3.27 11.43 -6.79
C HIS A 14 -2.43 10.15 -6.75
N ALA A 15 -1.19 10.26 -6.30
CA ALA A 15 -0.29 9.13 -6.07
C ALA A 15 0.00 8.97 -4.56
N PHE A 16 -0.09 7.74 -4.04
CA PHE A 16 0.10 7.43 -2.62
C PHE A 16 0.47 5.96 -2.42
N SER A 17 1.03 5.64 -1.25
CA SER A 17 1.26 4.26 -0.82
C SER A 17 -0.02 3.63 -0.22
N ILE A 18 -0.17 2.33 -0.42
CA ILE A 18 -1.02 1.45 0.38
C ILE A 18 -0.08 0.45 1.05
N GLU A 19 0.14 0.64 2.35
CA GLU A 19 1.26 -0.01 3.07
C GLU A 19 0.89 -0.58 4.46
N PRO A 20 -0.11 -1.46 4.58
CA PRO A 20 -0.47 -2.05 5.87
C PRO A 20 0.70 -2.85 6.47
N GLY A 21 0.85 -2.75 7.79
CA GLY A 21 1.87 -3.49 8.54
C GLY A 21 1.33 -4.13 9.81
N ILE A 22 1.88 -5.29 10.14
CA ILE A 22 1.67 -6.00 11.40
C ILE A 22 3.02 -6.10 12.09
N TYR A 23 3.07 -5.70 13.36
CA TYR A 23 4.30 -5.68 14.15
C TYR A 23 4.06 -6.36 15.49
N VAL A 24 4.82 -7.43 15.74
CA VAL A 24 4.80 -8.18 17.01
C VAL A 24 6.13 -7.93 17.73
N PRO A 25 6.14 -7.10 18.80
CA PRO A 25 7.36 -6.71 19.48
C PRO A 25 8.23 -7.91 19.90
N GLY A 26 9.52 -7.83 19.60
CA GLY A 26 10.51 -8.85 19.95
C GLY A 26 10.37 -10.18 19.19
N THR A 27 9.45 -10.30 18.23
CA THR A 27 9.25 -11.54 17.46
C THR A 27 9.44 -11.31 15.95
N TRP A 28 8.56 -10.55 15.30
CA TRP A 28 8.61 -10.29 13.86
C TRP A 28 7.72 -9.11 13.47
N GLY A 29 7.87 -8.65 12.23
CA GLY A 29 6.93 -7.73 11.59
C GLY A 29 6.92 -7.94 10.09
N ALA A 30 5.83 -7.54 9.45
CA ALA A 30 5.68 -7.54 8.01
C ALA A 30 4.95 -6.27 7.57
N ARG A 31 5.39 -5.69 6.44
CA ARG A 31 4.69 -4.63 5.72
C ARG A 31 4.66 -5.01 4.25
N LEU A 32 3.51 -4.86 3.62
CA LEU A 32 3.34 -5.02 2.18
C LEU A 32 2.96 -3.66 1.62
N GLU A 33 3.70 -3.14 0.65
CA GLU A 33 3.56 -1.78 0.15
C GLU A 33 3.54 -1.74 -1.37
N ASP A 34 2.51 -1.09 -1.91
CA ASP A 34 2.44 -0.65 -3.30
C ASP A 34 2.23 0.87 -3.39
N ILE A 35 2.82 1.48 -4.41
CA ILE A 35 2.45 2.82 -4.87
C ILE A 35 1.30 2.70 -5.86
N VAL A 36 0.27 3.50 -5.63
CA VAL A 36 -0.97 3.51 -6.42
C VAL A 36 -1.25 4.92 -6.92
N VAL A 37 -1.68 5.02 -8.17
CA VAL A 37 -2.28 6.23 -8.74
C VAL A 37 -3.79 6.07 -8.79
N ALA A 38 -4.53 7.00 -8.20
CA ALA A 38 -5.98 7.07 -8.39
C ALA A 38 -6.27 7.51 -9.83
N THR A 39 -7.17 6.80 -10.51
CA THR A 39 -7.64 7.15 -11.86
C THR A 39 -9.15 7.10 -11.91
N ASP A 40 -9.75 7.65 -12.97
CA ASP A 40 -11.20 7.58 -13.19
C ASP A 40 -11.71 6.14 -13.43
N ALA A 41 -10.82 5.21 -13.81
CA ALA A 41 -11.14 3.79 -14.03
C ALA A 41 -10.91 2.90 -12.78
N GLY A 42 -10.47 3.50 -11.66
CA GLY A 42 -10.04 2.80 -10.45
C GLY A 42 -8.55 2.99 -10.14
N PRO A 43 -8.01 2.32 -9.11
CA PRO A 43 -6.59 2.42 -8.76
C PRO A 43 -5.69 1.72 -9.79
N ASP A 44 -4.59 2.37 -10.18
CA ASP A 44 -3.51 1.77 -10.98
C ASP A 44 -2.26 1.52 -10.11
N PRO A 45 -1.91 0.26 -9.81
CA PRO A 45 -0.72 -0.07 -9.03
C PRO A 45 0.55 0.02 -9.91
N LEU A 46 1.55 0.74 -9.40
CA LEU A 46 2.85 0.88 -10.07
C LEU A 46 3.81 -0.27 -9.74
N ASN A 47 3.58 -0.95 -8.61
CA ASN A 47 4.28 -2.15 -8.19
C ASN A 47 3.53 -3.37 -8.71
N ARG A 48 4.25 -4.29 -9.39
CA ARG A 48 3.68 -5.47 -10.05
C ARG A 48 4.39 -6.78 -9.68
N ILE A 49 5.21 -6.73 -8.64
CA ILE A 49 5.83 -7.96 -8.12
C ILE A 49 4.76 -8.82 -7.46
N ASP A 50 5.02 -10.12 -7.33
CA ASP A 50 4.16 -10.99 -6.55
C ASP A 50 4.14 -10.54 -5.07
N HIS A 51 2.95 -10.49 -4.49
CA HIS A 51 2.73 -10.13 -3.09
C HIS A 51 2.83 -11.35 -2.15
N GLY A 52 3.09 -12.53 -2.71
CA GLY A 52 3.37 -13.74 -1.95
C GLY A 52 4.61 -13.61 -1.06
N LEU A 53 4.57 -14.28 0.10
CA LEU A 53 5.76 -14.40 0.95
C LEU A 53 6.83 -15.24 0.23
N VAL A 54 7.97 -14.63 -0.03
CA VAL A 54 9.14 -15.32 -0.60
C VAL A 54 10.10 -15.71 0.52
N VAL A 55 10.48 -16.99 0.57
CA VAL A 55 11.54 -17.51 1.45
C VAL A 55 12.84 -17.55 0.66
N VAL A 56 13.85 -16.81 1.12
CA VAL A 56 15.18 -16.80 0.52
C VAL A 56 16.05 -17.83 1.25
N GLY A 57 16.70 -18.71 0.48
CA GLY A 57 17.64 -19.71 0.97
C GLY A 57 19.04 -19.17 1.20
#